data_AF-A0AAD4R972-F1
#
_entry.id   AF-A0AAD4R972-F1
#
_cell.length_a   1.000
_cell.length_b   1.000
_cell.length_c   1.000
_cell.angle_alpha   90.00
_cell.angle_beta   90.00
_cell.angle_gamma   90.00
#
_symmetry.space_group_name_H-M   'P 1'
#
loop_
_entity.id
_entity.type
_entity.pdbx_description
1 polymer ?
#
loop_
_entity_poly.entity_id
_entity_poly.type
_entity_poly.pdbx_seq_one_letter_code
_entity_poly.pdbx_strand_id
1 'polypeptide(L)'
;MSFVVSCSRSLHTSSVLCLKRKMPNPGKPARAPPTRQLLYTPTHGKWIDPTQVKELLWRRHVYNNAMESIRKIFKAESLLYGGKGYNFTVVENQMEDEFARLLAVNEERNAENARIRAEREKKENIEMRQQILKEIEDTLNAEEEQIEFREKEVQEAIKLSADFITPENVKEKILEALENPIVYDYAIDLEGKKIVGPPAVKYIEENLVKQKRRLYDRSHSQKMEFVSDS
;
A
#
# COMPACT_ATOMS: atom_id res chain seq x y z
N MET A 1 33.76 12.74 -8.57
CA MET A 1 33.80 12.64 -7.09
C MET A 1 34.64 13.80 -6.60
N SER A 2 34.19 14.82 -5.88
CA SER A 2 32.93 15.09 -5.20
C SER A 2 32.90 16.61 -4.96
N PHE A 3 31.73 17.23 -5.12
CA PHE A 3 31.45 18.61 -4.72
C PHE A 3 31.73 18.82 -3.23
N VAL A 4 32.34 19.96 -2.84
CA VAL A 4 32.02 20.61 -1.55
C VAL A 4 31.95 22.12 -1.74
N VAL A 5 30.69 22.54 -1.80
CA VAL A 5 30.08 23.86 -1.61
C VAL A 5 30.86 24.78 -0.66
N SER A 6 31.15 25.99 -1.14
CA SER A 6 31.45 27.17 -0.34
C SER A 6 30.23 27.53 0.53
N CYS A 7 30.28 27.21 1.82
CA CYS A 7 29.23 27.58 2.75
C CYS A 7 29.52 28.96 3.34
N SER A 8 28.71 29.92 2.92
CA SER A 8 28.58 31.26 3.49
C SER A 8 28.38 31.16 5.01
N ARG A 9 29.31 31.77 5.75
CA ARG A 9 29.25 31.82 7.21
C ARG A 9 28.08 32.74 7.60
N SER A 10 26.97 32.11 7.99
CA SER A 10 25.83 32.80 8.58
C SER A 10 26.28 33.53 9.84
N LEU A 11 26.18 34.87 9.82
CA LEU A 11 26.29 35.67 11.03
C LEU A 11 25.03 35.38 11.86
N HIS A 12 25.10 34.35 12.69
CA HIS A 12 24.15 34.12 13.76
C HIS A 12 24.22 35.31 14.71
N THR A 13 23.24 36.21 14.65
CA THR A 13 22.97 37.25 15.65
C THR A 13 22.47 36.60 16.94
N SER A 14 23.34 35.83 17.59
CA SER A 14 23.07 35.13 18.84
C SER A 14 23.91 35.73 19.96
N SER A 15 23.64 36.99 20.30
CA SER A 15 24.08 37.54 21.60
C SER A 15 23.39 38.86 21.93
N VAL A 16 22.05 38.89 21.85
CA VAL A 16 21.35 39.83 22.73
C VAL A 16 21.42 39.21 24.12
N LEU A 17 22.40 39.67 24.90
CA LEU A 17 22.54 39.33 26.31
C LEU A 17 21.23 39.68 27.02
N CYS A 18 20.35 38.70 27.13
CA CYS A 18 19.23 38.69 28.05
C CYS A 18 19.85 38.68 29.46
N LEU A 19 20.21 39.87 29.95
CA LEU A 19 20.46 40.14 31.36
C LEU A 19 19.14 39.89 32.11
N LYS A 20 18.77 38.61 32.25
CA LYS A 20 17.69 38.19 33.14
C LYS A 20 18.17 38.58 34.52
N ARG A 21 17.63 39.68 35.07
CA ARG A 21 17.82 40.06 36.46
C ARG A 21 17.42 38.84 37.29
N LYS A 22 18.39 38.17 37.92
CA LYS A 22 18.08 37.10 38.87
C LYS A 22 17.15 37.70 39.91
N MET A 23 16.03 37.03 40.18
CA MET A 23 15.18 37.43 41.30
C MET A 23 16.03 37.39 42.56
N PRO A 24 16.03 38.46 43.40
CA PRO A 24 16.75 38.41 44.66
C PRO A 24 16.24 37.22 45.47
N ASN A 25 17.14 36.52 46.17
CA ASN A 25 16.75 35.38 46.99
C ASN A 25 15.62 35.79 47.95
N PRO A 26 14.53 35.02 48.05
CA PRO A 26 13.45 35.35 48.96
C PRO A 26 14.00 35.41 50.38
N GLY A 27 13.74 36.52 51.07
CA GLY A 27 14.11 36.69 52.48
C GLY A 27 13.38 35.69 53.39
N LYS A 28 13.62 35.77 54.70
CA LYS A 28 12.93 34.93 55.68
C LYS A 28 11.40 35.14 55.57
N PRO A 29 10.58 34.08 55.57
CA PRO A 29 9.13 34.22 55.53
C PRO A 29 8.60 34.87 56.81
N ALA A 30 7.50 35.63 56.73
CA ALA A 30 6.94 36.40 57.85
C ALA A 30 6.61 35.57 59.11
N ARG A 31 6.33 34.26 58.96
CA ARG A 31 6.05 33.33 60.06
C ARG A 31 7.31 32.87 60.82
N ALA A 32 8.48 33.00 60.21
CA ALA A 32 9.72 32.56 60.84
C ALA A 32 10.09 33.52 61.99
N PRO A 33 10.42 32.99 63.18
CA PRO A 33 10.86 33.84 64.27
C PRO A 33 12.19 34.54 63.90
N PRO A 34 12.42 35.77 64.37
CA PRO A 34 13.72 36.41 64.24
C PRO A 34 14.79 35.60 64.99
N THR A 35 16.05 35.77 64.59
CA THR A 35 17.16 35.10 65.28
C THR A 35 17.37 35.69 66.66
N ARG A 36 17.85 34.87 67.61
CA ARG A 36 18.18 35.30 68.97
C ARG A 36 19.07 36.55 69.00
N GLN A 37 20.07 36.62 68.12
CA GLN A 37 20.95 37.77 68.01
C GLN A 37 20.20 39.05 67.59
N LEU A 38 19.29 38.97 66.60
CA LEU A 38 18.53 40.13 66.14
C LEU A 38 17.54 40.64 67.20
N LEU A 39 16.95 39.74 67.99
CA LEU A 39 16.01 40.10 69.06
C LEU A 39 16.62 41.05 70.10
N TYR A 40 17.90 40.88 70.42
CA TYR A 40 18.60 41.63 71.47
C TYR A 40 19.58 42.69 70.92
N THR A 41 19.70 42.83 69.61
CA THR A 41 20.60 43.82 68.98
C THR A 41 19.79 45.02 68.49
N PRO A 42 19.76 46.15 69.23
CA PRO A 42 19.15 47.37 68.72
C PRO A 42 19.91 47.91 67.50
N THR A 43 19.18 48.30 66.46
CA THR A 43 19.76 48.96 65.30
C THR A 43 20.08 50.41 65.64
N HIS A 44 21.35 50.72 65.84
CA HIS A 44 21.79 52.09 66.05
C HIS A 44 21.97 52.80 64.70
N GLY A 45 21.22 53.87 64.48
CA GLY A 45 21.48 54.79 63.39
C GLY A 45 22.87 55.41 63.57
N LYS A 46 23.67 55.45 62.49
CA LYS A 46 24.92 56.19 62.51
C LYS A 46 24.58 57.68 62.64
N TRP A 47 25.24 58.38 63.57
CA TRP A 47 25.10 59.83 63.66
C TRP A 47 25.77 60.46 62.43
N ILE A 48 25.05 61.37 61.78
CA ILE A 48 25.50 62.09 60.59
C ILE A 48 25.31 63.57 60.88
N ASP A 49 26.27 64.38 60.46
CA ASP A 49 26.19 65.83 60.59
C ASP A 49 24.92 66.35 59.87
N PRO A 50 24.07 67.16 60.54
CA PRO A 50 22.87 67.73 59.93
C PRO A 50 23.12 68.50 58.63
N THR A 51 24.31 69.08 58.44
CA THR A 51 24.66 69.76 57.18
C THR A 51 24.75 68.78 56.01
N GLN A 52 25.42 67.64 56.22
CA GLN A 52 25.56 66.57 55.23
C GLN A 52 24.22 65.92 54.89
N VAL A 53 23.35 65.72 55.89
CA VAL A 53 22.01 65.17 55.66
C VAL A 53 21.19 66.07 54.74
N LYS A 54 21.23 67.39 54.94
CA LYS A 54 20.54 68.36 54.07
C LYS A 54 21.05 68.28 52.63
N GLU A 55 22.37 68.22 52.44
CA GLU A 55 22.97 68.10 51.12
C GLU A 55 22.59 66.79 50.42
N LEU A 56 22.64 65.66 51.13
CA LEU A 56 22.28 64.34 50.61
C LEU A 56 20.80 64.29 50.18
N LEU A 57 19.90 64.88 51.00
CA LEU A 57 18.48 64.96 50.66
C LEU A 57 18.25 65.79 49.41
N TRP A 58 18.93 66.94 49.29
CA TRP A 58 18.85 67.78 48.10
C TRP A 58 19.37 67.06 46.85
N ARG A 59 20.57 66.47 46.91
CA ARG A 59 21.17 65.71 45.79
C ARG A 59 20.29 64.54 45.36
N ARG A 60 19.72 63.81 46.32
CA ARG A 60 18.76 62.72 46.04
C ARG A 60 17.52 63.25 45.34
N HIS A 61 16.97 64.38 45.80
CA HIS A 61 15.80 64.99 45.19
C HIS A 61 16.07 65.40 43.73
N VAL A 62 17.16 66.13 43.49
CA VAL A 62 17.57 66.57 42.15
C VAL A 62 17.80 65.38 41.21
N TYR A 63 18.54 64.36 41.66
CA TYR A 63 18.79 63.15 40.86
C TYR A 63 17.50 62.40 40.54
N ASN A 64 16.63 62.17 41.53
CA ASN A 64 15.38 61.45 41.32
C ASN A 64 14.46 62.18 40.34
N ASN A 65 14.36 63.50 40.45
CA ASN A 65 13.60 64.31 39.50
C ASN A 65 14.13 64.17 38.07
N ALA A 66 15.45 64.21 37.88
CA ALA A 66 16.09 64.04 36.57
C ALA A 66 15.87 62.62 36.00
N MET A 67 15.99 61.57 36.82
CA MET A 67 15.73 60.21 36.38
C MET A 67 14.26 59.96 36.06
N GLU A 68 13.36 60.62 36.79
CA GLU A 68 11.93 60.53 36.54
C GLU A 68 11.53 61.24 35.24
N SER A 69 12.13 62.38 34.92
CA SER A 69 11.90 63.05 33.62
C SER A 69 12.38 62.20 32.45
N ILE A 70 13.58 61.61 32.52
CA ILE A 70 14.10 60.69 31.50
C ILE A 70 13.18 59.49 31.32
N ARG A 71 12.72 58.88 32.42
CA ARG A 71 11.80 57.73 32.37
C ARG A 71 10.47 58.09 31.71
N LYS A 72 9.96 59.30 31.96
CA LYS A 72 8.72 59.80 31.32
C LYS A 72 8.89 59.92 29.81
N ILE A 73 10.03 60.45 29.34
CA ILE A 73 10.35 60.57 27.91
C ILE A 73 10.36 59.18 27.25
N PHE A 74 11.13 58.23 27.78
CA PHE A 74 11.19 56.89 27.20
C PHE A 74 9.87 56.13 27.28
N LYS A 75 9.07 56.37 28.32
CA LYS A 75 7.71 55.79 28.39
C LYS A 75 6.83 56.36 27.29
N ALA A 76 6.90 57.66 27.02
CA ALA A 76 6.16 58.30 25.93
C ALA A 76 6.62 57.76 24.57
N GLU A 77 7.92 57.69 24.31
CA GLU A 77 8.48 57.09 23.10
C GLU A 77 8.04 55.63 22.93
N SER A 78 8.17 54.81 23.97
CA SER A 78 7.76 53.41 23.94
C SER A 78 6.25 53.25 23.68
N LEU A 79 5.42 54.16 24.16
CA LEU A 79 3.98 54.16 23.88
C LEU A 79 3.68 54.59 22.45
N LEU A 80 4.42 55.57 21.91
CA LEU A 80 4.31 55.98 20.51
C LEU A 80 4.73 54.86 19.56
N TYR A 81 5.87 54.21 19.82
CA TYR A 81 6.34 53.07 19.02
C TYR A 81 5.47 51.81 19.23
N GLY A 82 5.01 51.56 20.45
CA GLY A 82 4.11 50.44 20.77
C GLY A 82 2.68 50.65 20.28
N GLY A 83 2.28 51.90 20.04
CA GLY A 83 0.94 52.34 19.65
C GLY A 83 0.63 52.28 18.16
N LYS A 84 1.52 51.69 17.35
CA LYS A 84 1.44 51.43 15.90
C LYS A 84 2.23 52.41 15.04
N GLY A 85 3.12 51.81 14.26
CA GLY A 85 3.72 52.43 13.09
C GLY A 85 2.64 52.75 12.06
N TYR A 86 2.56 54.03 11.72
CA TYR A 86 1.79 54.57 10.59
C TYR A 86 2.06 53.84 9.25
N ASN A 87 3.18 53.12 9.15
CA ASN A 87 3.55 52.31 8.00
C ASN A 87 3.00 50.88 8.01
N PHE A 88 2.45 50.38 9.12
CA PHE A 88 1.98 48.99 9.21
C PHE A 88 0.67 48.78 8.44
N THR A 89 -0.27 49.71 8.53
CA THR A 89 -1.59 49.58 7.89
C THR A 89 -1.51 49.65 6.37
N VAL A 90 -0.60 50.47 5.82
CA VAL A 90 -0.39 50.56 4.37
C VAL A 90 0.23 49.27 3.84
N VAL A 91 1.21 48.72 4.57
CA VAL A 91 1.84 47.44 4.24
C VAL A 91 0.84 46.30 4.38
N GLU A 92 0.01 46.29 5.42
CA GLU A 92 -1.01 45.26 5.64
C GLU A 92 -2.03 45.21 4.49
N ASN A 93 -2.57 46.36 4.08
CA ASN A 93 -3.48 46.43 2.94
C ASN A 93 -2.82 45.96 1.63
N GLN A 94 -1.57 46.36 1.38
CA GLN A 94 -0.83 45.88 0.20
C GLN A 94 -0.63 44.37 0.20
N MET A 95 -0.36 43.79 1.37
CA MET A 95 -0.20 42.34 1.53
C MET A 95 -1.52 41.60 1.30
N GLU A 96 -2.64 42.15 1.78
CA GLU A 96 -3.98 41.59 1.54
C GLU A 96 -4.35 41.61 0.05
N ASP A 97 -4.08 42.72 -0.64
CA ASP A 97 -4.33 42.86 -2.08
C ASP A 97 -3.48 41.88 -2.90
N GLU A 98 -2.19 41.75 -2.57
CA GLU A 98 -1.30 40.77 -3.21
C GLU A 98 -1.76 39.34 -2.96
N PHE A 99 -2.17 39.03 -1.72
CA PHE A 99 -2.68 37.73 -1.36
C PHE A 99 -3.96 37.37 -2.12
N ALA A 100 -4.91 38.29 -2.23
CA ALA A 100 -6.13 38.11 -3.00
C ALA A 100 -5.83 37.84 -4.48
N ARG A 101 -4.88 38.57 -5.07
CA ARG A 101 -4.44 38.35 -6.45
C ARG A 101 -3.84 36.96 -6.66
N LEU A 102 -2.97 36.52 -5.74
CA LEU A 102 -2.35 35.19 -5.83
C LEU A 102 -3.38 34.07 -5.68
N LEU A 103 -4.39 34.26 -4.84
CA LEU A 103 -5.48 33.31 -4.67
C LEU A 103 -6.28 33.15 -5.96
N ALA A 104 -6.64 34.26 -6.62
CA ALA A 104 -7.36 34.23 -7.89
C ALA A 104 -6.57 33.47 -8.99
N VAL A 105 -5.27 33.73 -9.12
CA VAL A 105 -4.40 33.01 -10.08
C VAL A 105 -4.33 31.51 -9.76
N ASN A 106 -4.32 31.15 -8.49
CA ASN A 106 -4.30 29.75 -8.06
C ASN A 106 -5.63 29.06 -8.41
N GLU A 107 -6.76 29.72 -8.17
CA GLU A 107 -8.09 29.23 -8.53
C GLU A 107 -8.22 29.00 -10.03
N GLU A 108 -7.77 29.93 -10.87
CA GLU A 108 -7.74 29.78 -12.33
C GLU A 108 -6.92 28.54 -12.76
N ARG A 109 -5.70 28.40 -12.24
CA ARG A 109 -4.84 27.24 -12.51
C ARG A 109 -5.48 25.93 -12.04
N ASN A 110 -6.15 25.94 -10.90
CA ASN A 110 -6.85 24.77 -10.38
C ASN A 110 -8.04 24.38 -11.25
N ALA A 111 -8.78 25.37 -11.77
CA ALA A 111 -9.88 25.15 -12.70
C ALA A 111 -9.39 24.54 -14.02
N GLU A 112 -8.30 25.05 -14.58
CA GLU A 112 -7.66 24.45 -15.77
C GLU A 112 -7.22 23.01 -15.52
N ASN A 113 -6.52 22.76 -14.41
CA ASN A 113 -6.09 21.42 -14.02
C ASN A 113 -7.26 20.47 -13.77
N ALA A 114 -8.38 20.97 -13.25
CA ALA A 114 -9.60 20.18 -13.07
C ALA A 114 -10.20 19.77 -14.42
N ARG A 115 -10.22 20.67 -15.42
CA ARG A 115 -10.67 20.35 -16.78
C ARG A 115 -9.80 19.27 -17.43
N ILE A 116 -8.48 19.40 -17.34
CA ILE A 116 -7.53 18.41 -17.88
C ILE A 116 -7.72 17.05 -17.20
N ARG A 117 -7.90 17.02 -15.87
CA ARG A 117 -8.19 15.79 -15.13
C ARG A 117 -9.49 15.14 -15.60
N ALA A 118 -10.56 15.91 -15.72
CA ALA A 118 -11.86 15.40 -16.18
C ALA A 118 -11.78 14.83 -17.61
N GLU A 119 -11.00 15.44 -18.50
CA GLU A 119 -10.78 14.89 -19.85
C GLU A 119 -10.01 13.57 -19.82
N ARG A 120 -8.99 13.46 -18.97
CA ARG A 120 -8.23 12.22 -18.79
C ARG A 120 -9.11 11.10 -18.23
N GLU A 121 -9.84 11.38 -17.16
CA GLU A 121 -10.76 10.43 -16.52
C GLU A 121 -11.85 9.96 -17.50
N LYS A 122 -12.35 10.84 -18.38
CA LYS A 122 -13.28 10.44 -19.45
C LYS A 122 -12.66 9.43 -20.41
N LYS A 123 -11.41 9.63 -20.82
CA LYS A 123 -10.69 8.70 -21.71
C LYS A 123 -10.45 7.36 -21.02
N GLU A 124 -9.91 7.39 -19.80
CA GLU A 124 -9.67 6.19 -18.98
C GLU A 124 -10.97 5.41 -18.76
N ASN A 125 -12.09 6.09 -18.47
CA ASN A 125 -13.40 5.44 -18.32
C ASN A 125 -13.89 4.76 -19.61
N ILE A 126 -13.61 5.33 -20.79
CA ILE A 126 -13.98 4.72 -22.07
C ILE A 126 -13.13 3.46 -22.30
N GLU A 127 -11.82 3.54 -22.07
CA GLU A 127 -10.89 2.42 -22.21
C GLU A 127 -11.25 1.27 -21.26
N MET A 128 -11.53 1.59 -19.99
CA MET A 128 -11.98 0.62 -18.99
C MET A 128 -13.28 -0.07 -19.41
N ARG A 129 -14.26 0.68 -19.93
CA ARG A 129 -15.52 0.08 -20.43
C ARG A 129 -15.27 -0.87 -21.59
N GLN A 130 -14.36 -0.52 -22.51
CA GLN A 130 -14.00 -1.40 -23.62
C GLN A 130 -13.32 -2.67 -23.15
N GLN A 131 -12.44 -2.59 -22.15
CA GLN A 131 -11.80 -3.77 -21.56
C GLN A 131 -12.82 -4.68 -20.89
N ILE A 132 -13.70 -4.12 -20.06
CA ILE A 132 -14.77 -4.89 -19.39
C ILE A 132 -15.68 -5.59 -20.41
N LEU A 133 -16.06 -4.90 -21.50
CA LEU A 133 -16.88 -5.52 -22.55
C LEU A 133 -16.18 -6.71 -23.21
N LYS A 134 -14.87 -6.60 -23.48
CA LYS A 134 -14.08 -7.71 -24.04
C LYS A 134 -14.00 -8.88 -23.07
N GLU A 135 -13.73 -8.61 -21.80
CA GLU A 135 -13.70 -9.65 -20.77
C GLU A 135 -15.04 -10.38 -20.67
N ILE A 136 -16.16 -9.64 -20.70
CA ILE A 136 -17.50 -10.23 -20.72
C ILE A 136 -17.69 -11.11 -21.96
N GLU A 137 -17.33 -10.62 -23.15
CA GLU A 137 -17.44 -11.39 -24.39
C GLU A 137 -16.60 -12.68 -24.36
N ASP A 138 -15.35 -12.60 -23.90
CA ASP A 138 -14.46 -13.75 -23.75
C ASP A 138 -15.03 -14.78 -22.76
N THR A 139 -15.59 -14.31 -21.63
CA THR A 139 -16.22 -15.21 -20.65
C THR A 139 -17.46 -15.90 -21.21
N LEU A 140 -18.32 -15.18 -21.94
CA LEU A 140 -19.51 -15.77 -22.54
C LEU A 140 -19.15 -16.81 -23.59
N ASN A 141 -18.17 -16.52 -24.45
CA ASN A 141 -17.70 -17.49 -25.45
C ASN A 141 -17.16 -18.77 -24.80
N ALA A 142 -16.36 -18.63 -23.73
CA ALA A 142 -15.84 -19.79 -23.00
C ALA A 142 -16.95 -20.60 -22.30
N GLU A 143 -17.96 -19.92 -21.77
CA GLU A 143 -19.14 -20.58 -21.19
C GLU A 143 -19.95 -21.33 -22.25
N GLU A 144 -20.16 -20.74 -23.43
CA GLU A 144 -20.85 -21.38 -24.55
C GLU A 144 -20.11 -22.65 -25.02
N GLU A 145 -18.80 -22.57 -25.23
CA GLU A 145 -17.97 -23.74 -25.59
C GLU A 145 -18.08 -24.85 -24.53
N GLN A 146 -18.06 -24.47 -23.25
CA GLN A 146 -18.17 -25.42 -22.15
C GLN A 146 -19.56 -26.06 -22.08
N ILE A 147 -20.62 -25.30 -22.36
CA ILE A 147 -22.00 -25.80 -22.44
C ILE A 147 -22.10 -26.80 -23.58
N GLU A 148 -21.64 -26.46 -24.79
CA GLU A 148 -21.66 -27.37 -25.93
C GLU A 148 -20.91 -28.68 -25.66
N PHE A 149 -19.75 -28.60 -25.01
CA PHE A 149 -18.98 -29.79 -24.62
C PHE A 149 -19.76 -30.67 -23.65
N ARG A 150 -20.35 -30.07 -22.60
CA ARG A 150 -21.17 -30.79 -21.61
C ARG A 150 -22.41 -31.42 -22.24
N GLU A 151 -23.06 -30.72 -23.17
CA GLU A 151 -24.21 -31.25 -23.89
C GLU A 151 -23.85 -32.48 -24.73
N LYS A 152 -22.70 -32.45 -25.43
CA LYS A 152 -22.19 -33.60 -26.18
C LYS A 152 -21.93 -34.79 -25.26
N GLU A 153 -21.27 -34.56 -24.11
CA GLU A 153 -21.01 -35.59 -23.10
C GLU A 153 -22.31 -36.22 -22.57
N VAL A 154 -23.31 -35.39 -22.24
CA VAL A 154 -24.63 -35.87 -21.78
C VAL A 154 -25.33 -36.68 -22.88
N GLN A 155 -25.28 -36.24 -24.13
CA GLN A 155 -25.87 -36.98 -25.25
C GLN A 155 -25.18 -38.33 -25.48
N GLU A 156 -23.85 -38.39 -25.36
CA GLU A 156 -23.09 -39.65 -25.42
C GLU A 156 -23.45 -40.58 -24.27
N ALA A 157 -23.54 -40.06 -23.05
CA ALA A 157 -23.97 -40.84 -21.89
C ALA A 157 -25.39 -41.39 -22.04
N ILE A 158 -26.33 -40.61 -22.59
CA ILE A 158 -27.69 -41.08 -22.90
C ILE A 158 -27.66 -42.21 -23.92
N LYS A 159 -26.86 -42.10 -24.99
CA LYS A 159 -26.71 -43.17 -25.99
C LYS A 159 -26.15 -44.45 -25.37
N LEU A 160 -25.11 -44.35 -24.55
CA LEU A 160 -24.51 -45.48 -23.84
C LEU A 160 -25.45 -46.10 -22.80
N SER A 161 -26.32 -45.29 -22.19
CA SER A 161 -27.26 -45.78 -21.18
C SER A 161 -28.30 -46.75 -21.73
N ALA A 162 -28.56 -46.72 -23.04
CA ALA A 162 -29.45 -47.68 -23.70
C ALA A 162 -28.91 -49.12 -23.62
N ASP A 163 -27.58 -49.28 -23.53
CA ASP A 163 -26.93 -50.60 -23.46
C ASP A 163 -26.76 -51.12 -22.02
N PHE A 164 -27.24 -50.39 -21.01
CA PHE A 164 -27.12 -50.79 -19.61
C PHE A 164 -28.01 -51.99 -19.25
N ILE A 165 -27.51 -52.80 -18.32
CA ILE A 165 -28.20 -54.01 -17.84
C ILE A 165 -29.28 -53.61 -16.83
N THR A 166 -30.55 -53.74 -17.24
CA THR A 166 -31.73 -53.60 -16.37
C THR A 166 -32.15 -54.96 -15.81
N PRO A 167 -32.87 -55.03 -14.66
CA PRO A 167 -33.27 -56.30 -14.04
C PRO A 167 -34.07 -57.23 -14.97
N GLU A 168 -34.75 -56.65 -15.96
CA GLU A 168 -35.52 -57.36 -16.98
C GLU A 168 -34.59 -58.03 -18.03
N ASN A 169 -33.52 -57.34 -18.46
CA ASN A 169 -32.62 -57.79 -19.53
C ASN A 169 -31.41 -58.61 -19.02
N VAL A 170 -31.27 -58.82 -17.70
CA VAL A 170 -30.11 -59.51 -17.09
C VAL A 170 -29.88 -60.90 -17.69
N LYS A 171 -30.92 -61.73 -17.81
CA LYS A 171 -30.76 -63.12 -18.23
C LYS A 171 -30.26 -63.25 -19.66
N GLU A 172 -30.79 -62.41 -20.55
CA GLU A 172 -30.42 -62.39 -21.97
C GLU A 172 -28.96 -61.93 -22.15
N LYS A 173 -28.58 -60.85 -21.46
CA LYS A 173 -27.19 -60.33 -21.50
C LYS A 173 -26.16 -61.30 -20.91
N ILE A 174 -26.53 -62.09 -19.87
CA ILE A 174 -25.65 -63.15 -19.34
C ILE A 174 -25.39 -64.23 -20.39
N LEU A 175 -26.42 -64.65 -21.15
CA LEU A 175 -26.26 -65.66 -22.20
C LEU A 175 -25.41 -65.13 -23.35
N GLU A 176 -25.67 -63.90 -23.80
CA GLU A 176 -24.88 -63.21 -24.84
C GLU A 176 -23.39 -63.13 -24.46
N ALA A 177 -23.09 -62.76 -23.21
CA ALA A 177 -21.71 -62.69 -22.70
C ALA A 177 -21.04 -64.06 -22.60
N LEU A 178 -21.79 -65.12 -22.28
CA LEU A 178 -21.27 -66.49 -22.27
C LEU A 178 -21.06 -67.06 -23.68
N GLU A 179 -21.76 -66.54 -24.68
CA GLU A 179 -21.60 -66.94 -26.08
C GLU A 179 -20.43 -66.24 -26.76
N ASN A 180 -20.24 -64.95 -26.47
CA ASN A 180 -19.22 -64.10 -27.10
C ASN A 180 -18.14 -63.65 -26.10
N PRO A 181 -17.12 -64.48 -25.81
CA PRO A 181 -15.99 -64.06 -24.97
C PRO A 181 -15.13 -62.99 -25.68
N ILE A 182 -14.82 -61.90 -24.99
CA ILE A 182 -13.97 -60.80 -25.50
C ILE A 182 -12.63 -60.79 -24.77
N VAL A 183 -11.53 -60.66 -25.51
CA VAL A 183 -10.16 -60.58 -24.96
C VAL A 183 -9.67 -59.15 -25.05
N TYR A 184 -9.30 -58.58 -23.90
CA TYR A 184 -8.70 -57.25 -23.83
C TYR A 184 -7.18 -57.27 -23.80
N ASP A 185 -6.55 -58.46 -23.80
CA ASP A 185 -5.11 -58.60 -23.76
C ASP A 185 -4.46 -58.14 -25.07
N TYR A 186 -3.48 -57.25 -24.94
CA TYR A 186 -2.64 -56.82 -26.06
C TYR A 186 -1.23 -56.52 -25.56
N ALA A 187 -0.25 -56.71 -26.43
CA ALA A 187 1.12 -56.26 -26.22
C ALA A 187 1.35 -54.91 -26.92
N ILE A 188 2.30 -54.14 -26.42
CA ILE A 188 2.77 -52.90 -27.03
C ILE A 188 4.23 -53.07 -27.37
N ASP A 189 4.59 -52.82 -28.62
CA ASP A 189 5.99 -52.85 -29.06
C ASP A 189 6.77 -51.64 -28.55
N LEU A 190 8.10 -51.68 -28.66
CA LEU A 190 8.95 -50.52 -28.34
C LEU A 190 8.63 -49.27 -29.21
N GLU A 191 8.01 -49.48 -30.37
CA GLU A 191 7.52 -48.42 -31.27
C GLU A 191 6.11 -47.91 -30.91
N GLY A 192 5.49 -48.46 -29.86
CA GLY A 192 4.15 -48.08 -29.41
C GLY A 192 3.01 -48.73 -30.20
N LYS A 193 3.29 -49.67 -31.11
CA LYS A 193 2.26 -50.35 -31.90
C LYS A 193 1.56 -51.42 -31.05
N LYS A 194 0.23 -51.46 -31.12
CA LYS A 194 -0.62 -52.44 -30.42
C LYS A 194 -0.65 -53.77 -31.20
N ILE A 195 -0.17 -54.85 -30.59
CA ILE A 195 -0.33 -56.22 -31.09
C ILE A 195 -1.45 -56.89 -30.31
N VAL A 196 -2.55 -57.22 -30.99
CA VAL A 196 -3.72 -57.89 -30.40
C VAL A 196 -3.69 -59.38 -30.75
N GLY A 197 -4.06 -60.23 -29.80
CA GLY A 197 -4.21 -61.67 -30.03
C GLY A 197 -5.44 -62.02 -30.89
N PRO A 198 -5.57 -63.29 -31.33
CA PRO A 198 -6.77 -63.73 -32.05
C PRO A 198 -8.03 -63.62 -31.17
N PRO A 199 -9.22 -63.41 -31.76
CA PRO A 199 -10.47 -63.31 -31.00
C PRO A 199 -10.75 -64.62 -30.24
N ALA A 200 -11.31 -64.51 -29.03
CA ALA A 200 -11.66 -65.71 -28.26
C ALA A 200 -12.81 -66.46 -28.91
N VAL A 201 -12.68 -67.79 -28.97
CA VAL A 201 -13.70 -68.69 -29.49
C VAL A 201 -14.16 -69.58 -28.35
N LYS A 202 -15.48 -69.69 -28.14
CA LYS A 202 -16.09 -70.47 -27.05
C LYS A 202 -15.81 -71.97 -27.15
N TYR A 203 -15.86 -72.51 -28.36
CA TYR A 203 -15.59 -73.91 -28.64
C TYR A 203 -14.38 -74.04 -29.55
N ILE A 204 -13.42 -74.86 -29.15
CA ILE A 204 -12.32 -75.27 -30.02
C ILE A 204 -12.87 -76.45 -30.83
N GLU A 205 -13.37 -76.18 -32.04
CA GLU A 205 -13.99 -77.20 -32.90
C GLU A 205 -13.01 -78.33 -33.28
N GLU A 206 -11.72 -78.04 -33.28
CA GLU A 206 -10.68 -79.02 -33.59
C GLU A 206 -10.01 -79.56 -32.33
N ASN A 207 -10.69 -80.45 -31.63
CA ASN A 207 -10.05 -81.38 -30.70
C ASN A 207 -10.10 -82.81 -31.24
N LEU A 208 -9.61 -83.00 -32.47
CA LEU A 208 -9.11 -84.30 -32.88
C LEU A 208 -7.72 -84.45 -32.27
N VAL A 209 -7.63 -85.22 -31.18
CA VAL A 209 -6.34 -85.70 -30.65
C VAL A 209 -5.68 -86.58 -31.71
N LYS A 210 -5.02 -85.96 -32.69
CA LYS A 210 -3.94 -86.60 -33.44
C LYS A 210 -2.67 -86.21 -32.71
N GLN A 211 -2.20 -87.09 -31.83
CA GLN A 211 -0.80 -87.10 -31.39
C GLN A 211 0.09 -87.12 -32.64
N LYS A 212 0.44 -85.95 -33.17
CA LYS A 212 1.58 -85.80 -34.07
C LYS A 212 2.80 -85.59 -33.17
N ARG A 213 3.83 -86.38 -33.46
CA ARG A 213 5.10 -86.46 -32.72
C ARG A 213 5.73 -85.08 -32.46
N ARG A 214 6.64 -85.03 -31.48
CA ARG A 214 7.42 -83.84 -31.09
C ARG A 214 7.94 -83.08 -32.32
N LEU A 215 7.57 -81.80 -32.43
CA LEU A 215 7.85 -80.92 -33.56
C LEU A 215 8.98 -79.94 -33.23
N TYR A 216 10.20 -80.44 -33.00
CA TYR A 216 11.39 -79.58 -33.11
C TYR A 216 11.88 -79.45 -34.57
N ASP A 217 11.13 -79.99 -35.54
CA ASP A 217 11.45 -79.92 -36.96
C ASP A 217 10.52 -78.95 -37.70
N ARG A 218 10.91 -77.67 -37.74
CA ARG A 218 10.95 -76.85 -38.97
C ARG A 218 11.59 -75.49 -38.67
N SER A 219 12.90 -75.46 -38.92
CA SER A 219 13.68 -74.26 -39.15
C SER A 219 13.07 -73.39 -40.26
N HIS A 220 12.71 -72.16 -39.90
CA HIS A 220 12.98 -70.88 -40.58
C HIS A 220 13.26 -70.84 -42.12
N SER A 221 12.55 -71.62 -42.93
CA SER A 221 12.75 -71.63 -44.38
C SER A 221 11.57 -72.29 -45.11
N GLN A 222 10.53 -71.53 -45.43
CA GLN A 222 9.81 -71.70 -46.70
C GLN A 222 9.00 -70.45 -47.05
N LYS A 223 9.13 -70.08 -48.32
CA LYS A 223 8.74 -68.82 -48.96
C LYS A 223 7.34 -68.88 -49.59
N MET A 224 6.76 -67.69 -49.76
CA MET A 224 5.78 -67.23 -50.77
C MET A 224 4.35 -67.82 -50.63
N GLU A 225 3.24 -67.13 -50.92
CA GLU A 225 2.91 -66.24 -52.05
C GLU A 225 1.80 -65.21 -51.70
N PHE A 226 1.75 -64.15 -52.51
CA PHE A 226 0.74 -63.07 -52.56
C PHE A 226 -0.67 -63.58 -52.91
N VAL A 227 -1.72 -62.94 -52.37
CA VAL A 227 -2.96 -62.65 -53.11
C VAL A 227 -3.44 -61.24 -52.73
N SER A 228 -3.43 -60.36 -53.72
CA SER A 228 -4.17 -59.11 -53.80
C SER A 228 -5.66 -59.39 -53.88
N ASP A 229 -6.50 -58.63 -53.18
CA ASP A 229 -7.83 -58.23 -53.67
C ASP A 229 -8.32 -56.99 -52.90
N SER A 230 -9.31 -56.35 -53.51
CA SER A 230 -9.67 -54.92 -53.50
C SER A 230 -10.17 -54.30 -52.19
#